data_AF-A0A7S2SCN9-F1
#
_entry.id   AF-A0A7S2SCN9-F1
#
_cell.length_a   1.000
_cell.length_b   1.000
_cell.length_c   1.000
_cell.angle_alpha   90.00
_cell.angle_beta   90.00
_cell.angle_gamma   90.00
#
_symmetry.space_group_name_H-M   'P 1'
#
loop_
_entity.id
_entity.type
_entity.pdbx_description
1 polymer ?
#
loop_
_entity_poly.entity_id
_entity_poly.type
_entity_poly.pdbx_seq_one_letter_code
_entity_poly.pdbx_strand_id
1 'polypeptide(L)'
;LLHPGPGSSPPGGRVRPLSPRPGISPRPSGRTPTSSPPGRLSPPLKVDGRRQLPQFFVPGEGGRGRGRRLEGESLETKRGDIEQAWKHLQTSPEGLEPAQFVQVVRDLCGFPAFFNRPLMRRVLDLYGAKPTAPDPELRVPLDCFMRYWKEEMEPYDGVDRVFRLIKQPGARTIGRQDFVVLVEELLLFHPGLQFLSDHTEFQEKYALTVATRILYTVNTSRTGRITARELRRSNLLEAFQLVDEDEDINRVTLYFSYEHFYVLYCRFWELDTDHDGAVSREDLMRYGGHRLSRAIVD
;
A
#
# COMPACT_ATOMS: atom_id res chain seq x y z
N LEU A 1 -1.82 35.16 -12.78
CA LEU A 1 -1.81 35.66 -14.19
C LEU A 1 -0.53 35.20 -14.85
N LEU A 2 -0.58 34.12 -15.64
CA LEU A 2 0.41 33.77 -16.66
C LEU A 2 -0.16 32.57 -17.45
N HIS A 3 -0.78 32.88 -18.58
CA HIS A 3 -1.05 31.92 -19.64
C HIS A 3 0.26 31.60 -20.38
N PRO A 4 0.36 30.40 -20.98
CA PRO A 4 0.96 30.29 -22.30
C PRO A 4 -0.03 29.65 -23.30
N GLY A 5 -0.19 30.33 -24.43
CA GLY A 5 -0.94 29.86 -25.60
C GLY A 5 -0.22 28.77 -26.41
N PRO A 6 -0.89 28.22 -27.43
CA PRO A 6 -0.59 26.91 -27.99
C PRO A 6 0.49 26.98 -29.09
N GLY A 7 1.48 26.11 -29.03
CA GLY A 7 2.58 26.07 -29.99
C GLY A 7 3.03 24.65 -30.35
N SER A 8 2.68 24.26 -31.58
CA SER A 8 3.42 23.36 -32.49
C SER A 8 3.79 21.93 -32.06
N SER A 9 3.02 20.98 -32.60
CA SER A 9 3.37 19.55 -32.74
C SER A 9 4.54 19.31 -33.72
N PRO A 10 5.45 18.35 -33.46
CA PRO A 10 6.31 17.74 -34.47
C PRO A 10 5.76 16.39 -34.97
N PRO A 11 6.27 15.86 -36.10
CA PRO A 11 5.48 15.07 -37.05
C PRO A 11 5.42 13.57 -36.77
N GLY A 12 4.34 12.96 -37.24
CA GLY A 12 4.03 11.54 -37.13
C GLY A 12 5.02 10.63 -37.88
N GLY A 13 5.66 9.74 -37.13
CA GLY A 13 6.32 8.54 -37.64
C GLY A 13 5.29 7.42 -37.84
N ARG A 14 5.05 7.05 -39.10
CA ARG A 14 4.22 5.90 -39.48
C ARG A 14 4.91 4.60 -39.05
N VAL A 15 4.41 3.93 -38.01
CA VAL A 15 4.75 2.53 -37.74
C VAL A 15 3.80 1.64 -38.54
N ARG A 16 4.34 0.88 -39.49
CA ARG A 16 3.58 -0.11 -40.28
C ARG A 16 3.24 -1.33 -39.42
N PRO A 17 2.03 -1.93 -39.55
CA PRO A 17 1.69 -3.16 -38.87
C PRO A 17 2.40 -4.35 -39.52
N LEU A 18 3.03 -5.20 -38.70
CA LEU A 18 3.58 -6.49 -39.13
C LEU A 18 2.44 -7.52 -39.17
N SER A 19 2.08 -7.96 -40.37
CA SER A 19 1.14 -9.06 -40.61
C SER A 19 1.77 -10.43 -40.25
N PRO A 20 0.94 -11.42 -39.89
CA PRO A 20 1.37 -12.69 -39.32
C PRO A 20 1.82 -13.72 -40.39
N ARG A 21 2.75 -14.61 -40.05
CA ARG A 21 3.07 -15.79 -40.87
C ARG A 21 2.24 -17.02 -40.45
N PRO A 22 1.93 -17.93 -41.40
CA PRO A 22 0.92 -18.96 -41.23
C PRO A 22 1.48 -20.35 -40.88
N GLY A 23 0.67 -21.12 -40.14
CA GLY A 23 0.34 -22.52 -40.47
C GLY A 23 1.25 -23.64 -39.97
N ILE A 24 0.79 -24.38 -38.94
CA ILE A 24 0.78 -25.85 -38.92
C ILE A 24 -0.58 -26.30 -38.37
N SER A 25 -1.34 -27.04 -39.19
CA SER A 25 -2.68 -27.58 -38.91
C SER A 25 -2.60 -29.03 -38.35
N PRO A 26 -3.72 -29.78 -38.19
CA PRO A 26 -4.42 -29.97 -36.91
C PRO A 26 -4.37 -31.42 -36.41
N ARG A 27 -4.62 -31.61 -35.12
CA ARG A 27 -4.78 -32.92 -34.48
C ARG A 27 -6.25 -33.39 -34.63
N PRO A 28 -6.53 -34.64 -35.04
CA PRO A 28 -7.87 -35.07 -35.39
C PRO A 28 -8.76 -35.29 -34.15
N SER A 29 -10.02 -34.88 -34.29
CA SER A 29 -11.13 -35.18 -33.40
C SER A 29 -11.79 -36.51 -33.76
N GLY A 30 -12.11 -37.32 -32.75
CA GLY A 30 -13.07 -38.42 -32.90
C GLY A 30 -12.89 -39.56 -31.89
N ARG A 31 -13.65 -39.52 -30.79
CA ARG A 31 -14.51 -40.62 -30.28
C ARG A 31 -15.07 -40.31 -28.90
N THR A 32 -16.40 -40.37 -28.79
CA THR A 32 -17.17 -40.43 -27.54
C THR A 32 -17.30 -41.90 -27.07
N PRO A 33 -17.97 -42.21 -25.96
CA PRO A 33 -17.39 -42.81 -24.76
C PRO A 33 -17.58 -44.34 -24.71
N THR A 34 -16.60 -45.07 -24.17
CA THR A 34 -16.80 -46.49 -23.79
C THR A 34 -16.43 -46.67 -22.33
N SER A 35 -17.45 -47.06 -21.55
CA SER A 35 -17.40 -47.46 -20.16
C SER A 35 -16.46 -48.66 -19.96
N SER A 36 -15.54 -48.54 -19.01
CA SER A 36 -14.75 -49.66 -18.47
C SER A 36 -14.82 -49.63 -16.92
N PRO A 37 -14.74 -50.79 -16.25
CA PRO A 37 -15.25 -51.01 -14.89
C PRO A 37 -14.34 -50.44 -13.79
N PRO A 38 -14.81 -50.35 -12.52
CA PRO A 38 -13.99 -49.82 -11.43
C PRO A 38 -12.82 -50.77 -11.14
N GLY A 39 -11.64 -50.40 -11.62
CA GLY A 39 -10.38 -51.07 -11.31
C GLY A 39 -10.01 -50.86 -9.85
N ARG A 40 -9.80 -51.97 -9.14
CA ARG A 40 -9.31 -52.09 -7.77
C ARG A 40 -8.24 -51.05 -7.43
N LEU A 41 -8.46 -50.33 -6.33
CA LEU A 41 -7.43 -49.52 -5.66
C LEU A 41 -6.23 -50.42 -5.32
N SER A 42 -5.06 -50.06 -5.82
CA SER A 42 -3.79 -50.62 -5.37
C SER A 42 -3.64 -50.43 -3.84
N PRO A 43 -3.06 -51.38 -3.10
CA PRO A 43 -2.84 -51.20 -1.67
C PRO A 43 -1.85 -50.05 -1.44
N PRO A 44 -1.99 -49.29 -0.33
CA PRO A 44 -1.08 -48.20 -0.04
C PRO A 44 0.33 -48.77 0.17
N LEU A 45 1.32 -48.10 -0.42
CA LEU A 45 2.72 -48.27 -0.08
C LEU A 45 2.84 -48.15 1.45
N LYS A 46 3.46 -49.15 2.09
CA LYS A 46 3.81 -49.07 3.52
C LYS A 46 4.80 -47.93 3.68
N VAL A 47 4.30 -46.76 4.07
CA VAL A 47 5.13 -45.62 4.47
C VAL A 47 5.60 -45.90 5.88
N ASP A 48 6.85 -46.34 5.96
CA ASP A 48 7.56 -46.52 7.22
C ASP A 48 7.90 -45.14 7.82
N GLY A 49 7.69 -44.99 9.12
CA GLY A 49 8.06 -43.80 9.90
C GLY A 49 7.00 -42.67 9.91
N ARG A 50 6.43 -42.42 11.09
CA ARG A 50 5.60 -41.26 11.44
C ARG A 50 6.28 -39.94 11.03
N ARG A 51 6.08 -39.47 9.79
CA ARG A 51 6.22 -38.05 9.48
C ARG A 51 4.95 -37.38 9.98
N GLN A 52 4.95 -36.99 11.26
CA GLN A 52 3.91 -36.10 11.78
C GLN A 52 3.89 -34.86 10.87
N LEU A 53 2.73 -34.55 10.29
CA LEU A 53 2.57 -33.33 9.51
C LEU A 53 2.95 -32.17 10.44
N PRO A 54 4.02 -31.40 10.17
CA PRO A 54 4.44 -30.34 11.07
C PRO A 54 3.30 -29.33 11.20
N GLN A 55 3.13 -28.77 12.40
CA GLN A 55 2.10 -27.79 12.66
C GLN A 55 2.29 -26.57 11.73
N PHE A 56 1.40 -26.46 10.74
CA PHE A 56 1.45 -25.42 9.70
C PHE A 56 0.54 -24.23 10.02
N PHE A 57 -0.20 -24.30 11.12
CA PHE A 57 -1.08 -23.24 11.62
C PHE A 57 -0.99 -23.17 13.15
N VAL A 58 -0.63 -21.99 13.65
CA VAL A 58 -0.61 -21.66 15.08
C VAL A 58 -1.55 -20.47 15.27
N PRO A 59 -2.68 -20.63 15.98
CA PRO A 59 -3.57 -19.51 16.28
C PRO A 59 -2.82 -18.44 17.08
N GLY A 60 -2.86 -17.17 16.64
CA GLY A 60 -2.23 -16.04 17.33
C GLY A 60 -0.84 -15.67 16.84
N GLU A 61 -0.11 -16.61 16.23
CA GLU A 61 1.10 -16.32 15.43
C GLU A 61 0.63 -16.07 13.98
N GLY A 62 1.06 -14.96 13.36
CA GLY A 62 0.54 -14.55 12.06
C GLY A 62 0.53 -15.67 11.02
N GLY A 63 -0.68 -16.02 10.56
CA GLY A 63 -0.95 -16.74 9.30
C GLY A 63 -0.36 -18.14 9.11
N ARG A 64 -0.80 -18.80 8.02
CA ARG A 64 -0.40 -20.17 7.63
C ARG A 64 1.08 -20.21 7.23
N GLY A 65 2.00 -20.34 8.19
CA GLY A 65 3.45 -20.42 7.94
C GLY A 65 4.10 -19.17 7.32
N ARG A 66 3.31 -18.14 7.02
CA ARG A 66 3.67 -16.79 6.54
C ARG A 66 3.03 -15.80 7.49
N GLY A 67 3.77 -14.81 7.98
CA GLY A 67 3.34 -13.96 9.11
C GLY A 67 4.03 -14.30 10.45
N ARG A 68 5.00 -15.23 10.45
CA ARG A 68 5.77 -15.56 11.65
C ARG A 68 6.64 -14.38 12.06
N ARG A 69 6.81 -14.21 13.36
CA ARG A 69 7.83 -13.35 13.96
C ARG A 69 9.16 -13.44 13.21
N LEU A 70 9.79 -12.29 13.00
CA LEU A 70 11.16 -12.19 12.52
C LEU A 70 12.15 -12.66 13.62
N GLU A 71 13.14 -13.47 13.24
CA GLU A 71 14.16 -13.95 14.18
C GLU A 71 14.94 -12.76 14.79
N GLY A 72 15.22 -12.80 16.10
CA GLY A 72 15.91 -11.71 16.80
C GLY A 72 15.07 -10.46 17.08
N GLU A 73 13.79 -10.46 16.71
CA GLU A 73 12.90 -9.30 16.89
C GLU A 73 11.96 -9.44 18.11
N SER A 74 12.28 -10.35 19.03
CA SER A 74 11.55 -10.45 20.31
C SER A 74 11.81 -9.20 21.16
N LEU A 75 10.83 -8.82 22.00
CA LEU A 75 11.03 -7.75 22.96
C LEU A 75 12.24 -8.03 23.87
N GLU A 76 12.48 -9.28 24.23
CA GLU A 76 13.61 -9.66 25.09
C GLU A 76 14.95 -9.32 24.42
N THR A 77 15.09 -9.58 23.12
CA THR A 77 16.30 -9.26 22.36
C THR A 77 16.42 -7.76 22.11
N LYS A 78 15.32 -7.08 21.77
CA LYS A 78 15.33 -5.66 21.39
C LYS A 78 15.22 -4.69 22.56
N ARG A 79 14.89 -5.16 23.76
CA ARG A 79 14.70 -4.33 24.97
C ARG A 79 15.87 -3.40 25.21
N GLY A 80 17.10 -3.93 25.15
CA GLY A 80 18.31 -3.14 25.38
C GLY A 80 18.44 -1.99 24.38
N ASP A 81 18.21 -2.27 23.10
CA ASP A 81 18.28 -1.27 22.03
C ASP A 81 17.19 -0.20 22.18
N ILE A 82 15.96 -0.62 22.53
CA ILE A 82 14.83 0.29 22.75
C ILE A 82 15.08 1.19 23.96
N GLU A 83 15.53 0.64 25.09
CA GLU A 83 15.84 1.40 26.30
C GLU A 83 17.01 2.38 26.06
N GLN A 84 18.03 1.95 25.30
CA GLN A 84 19.13 2.82 24.89
C GLN A 84 18.66 3.95 23.98
N ALA A 85 17.79 3.68 23.01
CA ALA A 85 17.23 4.71 22.13
C ALA A 85 16.49 5.78 22.94
N TRP A 86 15.64 5.40 23.90
CA TRP A 86 14.99 6.39 24.77
C TRP A 86 16.01 7.14 25.61
N LYS A 87 16.99 6.46 26.22
CA LYS A 87 18.01 7.13 27.03
C LYS A 87 18.81 8.18 26.24
N HIS A 88 19.10 7.94 24.96
CA HIS A 88 19.88 8.84 24.12
C HIS A 88 19.04 9.96 23.49
N LEU A 89 17.80 9.67 23.09
CA LEU A 89 16.97 10.60 22.32
C LEU A 89 16.04 11.44 23.20
N GLN A 90 15.67 10.95 24.37
CA GLN A 90 14.67 11.59 25.22
C GLN A 90 15.22 12.84 25.89
N THR A 91 14.58 13.98 25.60
CA THR A 91 14.88 15.26 26.24
C THR A 91 13.90 15.63 27.36
N SER A 92 12.66 15.12 27.29
CA SER A 92 11.58 15.38 28.25
C SER A 92 11.14 14.09 28.95
N PRO A 93 10.79 14.12 30.25
CA PRO A 93 10.28 12.93 30.96
C PRO A 93 9.00 12.34 30.35
N GLU A 94 8.26 13.10 29.55
CA GLU A 94 6.99 12.68 28.94
C GLU A 94 7.15 11.70 27.77
N GLY A 95 8.35 11.53 27.22
CA GLY A 95 8.66 10.59 26.16
C GLY A 95 9.32 11.25 24.94
N LEU A 96 9.38 10.51 23.83
CA LEU A 96 9.98 11.00 22.58
C LEU A 96 9.00 11.86 21.79
N GLU A 97 9.47 13.01 21.32
CA GLU A 97 8.71 13.89 20.42
C GLU A 97 8.86 13.49 18.95
N PRO A 98 8.05 14.04 18.02
CA PRO A 98 8.02 13.58 16.64
C PRO A 98 9.39 13.63 15.95
N ALA A 99 10.17 14.68 16.17
CA ALA A 99 11.50 14.81 15.57
C ALA A 99 12.48 13.71 16.05
N GLN A 100 12.39 13.31 17.31
CA GLN A 100 13.24 12.28 17.91
C GLN A 100 12.77 10.87 17.50
N PHE A 101 11.46 10.68 17.41
CA PHE A 101 10.85 9.37 17.14
C PHE A 101 11.09 8.88 15.70
N VAL A 102 11.41 9.76 14.75
CA VAL A 102 11.81 9.37 13.38
C VAL A 102 12.94 8.35 13.39
N GLN A 103 13.92 8.50 14.29
CA GLN A 103 15.03 7.56 14.37
C GLN A 103 14.57 6.18 14.85
N VAL A 104 13.63 6.12 15.79
CA VAL A 104 13.02 4.85 16.24
C VAL A 104 12.26 4.18 15.10
N VAL A 105 11.51 4.95 14.32
CA VAL A 105 10.73 4.46 13.17
C VAL A 105 11.64 3.82 12.12
N ARG A 106 12.76 4.46 11.80
CA ARG A 106 13.71 3.96 10.81
C ARG A 106 14.57 2.82 11.34
N ASP A 107 15.27 3.06 12.43
CA ASP A 107 16.36 2.17 12.89
C ASP A 107 15.83 0.95 13.64
N LEU A 108 14.76 1.11 14.44
CA LEU A 108 14.19 0.01 15.22
C LEU A 108 13.03 -0.66 14.49
N CYS A 109 12.08 0.10 13.95
CA CYS A 109 10.89 -0.48 13.33
C CYS A 109 11.10 -0.89 11.87
N GLY A 110 12.09 -0.31 11.17
CA GLY A 110 12.32 -0.55 9.74
C GLY A 110 11.21 0.02 8.85
N PHE A 111 10.47 1.02 9.34
CA PHE A 111 9.42 1.69 8.58
C PHE A 111 9.97 2.94 7.88
N PRO A 112 9.35 3.35 6.76
CA PRO A 112 9.64 4.64 6.13
C PRO A 112 9.38 5.82 7.07
N ALA A 113 10.09 6.94 6.90
CA ALA A 113 10.01 8.09 7.81
C ALA A 113 8.61 8.70 7.87
N PHE A 114 7.88 8.74 6.75
CA PHE A 114 6.52 9.29 6.74
C PHE A 114 5.50 8.45 7.53
N PHE A 115 5.88 7.27 8.03
CA PHE A 115 5.09 6.51 9.01
C PHE A 115 5.28 7.01 10.45
N ASN A 116 6.13 8.01 10.69
CA ASN A 116 6.46 8.52 12.02
C ASN A 116 5.22 8.92 12.84
N ARG A 117 4.44 9.91 12.38
CA ARG A 117 3.24 10.32 13.12
C ARG A 117 2.15 9.25 13.16
N PRO A 118 1.86 8.52 12.06
CA PRO A 118 0.94 7.38 12.12
C PRO A 118 1.32 6.36 13.19
N LEU A 119 2.62 6.07 13.36
CA LEU A 119 3.11 5.16 14.40
C LEU A 119 2.97 5.76 15.79
N MET A 120 3.35 7.02 16.01
CA MET A 120 3.17 7.68 17.31
C MET A 120 1.70 7.65 17.74
N ARG A 121 0.80 8.07 16.83
CA ARG A 121 -0.65 8.05 17.05
C ARG A 121 -1.12 6.65 17.39
N ARG A 122 -0.66 5.64 16.64
CA ARG A 122 -1.02 4.24 16.87
C ARG A 122 -0.60 3.74 18.25
N VAL A 123 0.63 4.03 18.68
CA VAL A 123 1.14 3.61 19.99
C VAL A 123 0.29 4.21 21.10
N LEU A 124 -0.02 5.51 20.99
CA LEU A 124 -0.78 6.23 22.00
C LEU A 124 -2.27 5.84 22.01
N ASP A 125 -2.89 5.64 20.85
CA ASP A 125 -4.29 5.21 20.77
C ASP A 125 -4.51 3.80 21.37
N LEU A 126 -3.50 2.93 21.33
CA LEU A 126 -3.58 1.57 21.87
C LEU A 126 -3.12 1.45 23.33
N TYR A 127 -2.05 2.15 23.72
CA TYR A 127 -1.37 1.92 25.00
C TYR A 127 -1.15 3.18 25.84
N GLY A 128 -1.37 4.36 25.28
CA GLY A 128 -1.20 5.65 25.97
C GLY A 128 -2.52 6.29 26.39
N ALA A 129 -2.44 7.54 26.83
CA ALA A 129 -3.61 8.40 26.92
C ALA A 129 -4.06 8.75 25.49
N LYS A 130 -5.38 8.73 25.24
CA LYS A 130 -5.92 9.17 23.94
C LYS A 130 -5.31 10.52 23.60
N PRO A 131 -4.59 10.64 22.47
CA PRO A 131 -3.97 11.91 22.11
C PRO A 131 -5.09 12.92 21.80
N THR A 132 -5.35 13.77 22.79
CA THR A 132 -6.12 15.00 22.67
C THR A 132 -5.22 16.16 22.24
N ALA A 133 -3.91 15.98 22.37
CA ALA A 133 -2.90 16.96 21.96
C ALA A 133 -2.73 16.98 20.43
N PRO A 134 -2.46 18.14 19.84
CA PRO A 134 -2.12 18.28 18.43
C PRO A 134 -0.81 17.57 18.09
N ASP A 135 -0.59 17.24 16.81
CA ASP A 135 0.53 16.42 16.35
C ASP A 135 1.94 16.88 16.81
N PRO A 136 2.27 18.18 16.87
CA PRO A 136 3.57 18.65 17.35
C PRO A 136 3.84 18.34 18.84
N GLU A 137 2.77 18.14 19.61
CA GLU A 137 2.80 17.89 21.06
C GLU A 137 2.73 16.41 21.40
N LEU A 138 2.62 15.52 20.40
CA LEU A 138 2.66 14.08 20.65
C LEU A 138 3.97 13.69 21.33
N ARG A 139 3.88 12.92 22.41
CA ARG A 139 5.03 12.35 23.11
C ARG A 139 4.75 10.87 23.31
N VAL A 140 5.72 10.01 22.99
CA VAL A 140 5.59 8.55 23.14
C VAL A 140 6.41 8.08 24.35
N PRO A 141 5.76 7.69 25.46
CA PRO A 141 6.43 7.10 26.60
C PRO A 141 7.06 5.73 26.27
N LEU A 142 8.18 5.42 26.91
CA LEU A 142 8.92 4.17 26.71
C LEU A 142 8.03 2.94 27.00
N ASP A 143 7.27 2.97 28.09
CA ASP A 143 6.43 1.85 28.51
C ASP A 143 5.30 1.57 27.51
N CYS A 144 4.71 2.62 26.93
CA CYS A 144 3.72 2.51 25.86
C CYS A 144 4.32 1.85 24.61
N PHE A 145 5.51 2.29 24.19
CA PHE A 145 6.19 1.71 23.04
C PHE A 145 6.63 0.25 23.29
N MET A 146 7.07 -0.09 24.50
CA MET A 146 7.44 -1.47 24.85
C MET A 146 6.24 -2.43 24.79
N ARG A 147 5.05 -1.97 25.21
CA ARG A 147 3.81 -2.75 25.06
C ARG A 147 3.41 -2.88 23.60
N TYR A 148 3.49 -1.79 22.82
CA TYR A 148 3.26 -1.82 21.38
C TYR A 148 4.20 -2.82 20.69
N TRP A 149 5.49 -2.81 21.02
CA TRP A 149 6.44 -3.75 20.46
C TRP A 149 6.04 -5.19 20.78
N LYS A 150 5.67 -5.49 22.04
CA LYS A 150 5.29 -6.84 22.47
C LYS A 150 4.08 -7.39 21.72
N GLU A 151 3.08 -6.56 21.50
CA GLU A 151 1.77 -6.99 21.01
C GLU A 151 1.58 -6.79 19.50
N GLU A 152 2.17 -5.74 18.91
CA GLU A 152 1.94 -5.34 17.51
C GLU A 152 3.17 -5.53 16.61
N MET A 153 4.39 -5.66 17.15
CA MET A 153 5.62 -5.87 16.37
C MET A 153 6.16 -7.30 16.51
N GLU A 154 6.43 -7.73 17.73
CA GLU A 154 7.06 -9.01 18.05
C GLU A 154 6.35 -10.24 17.43
N PRO A 155 5.01 -10.36 17.39
CA PRO A 155 4.37 -11.58 16.89
C PRO A 155 4.31 -11.69 15.36
N TYR A 156 4.69 -10.63 14.63
CA TYR A 156 4.38 -10.46 13.21
C TYR A 156 5.64 -10.21 12.36
N ASP A 157 5.55 -10.55 11.08
CA ASP A 157 6.57 -10.16 10.09
C ASP A 157 6.38 -8.73 9.58
N GLY A 158 7.33 -8.24 8.77
CA GLY A 158 7.31 -6.86 8.26
C GLY A 158 6.03 -6.49 7.51
N VAL A 159 5.44 -7.42 6.74
CA VAL A 159 4.19 -7.16 6.02
C VAL A 159 3.03 -6.98 6.98
N ASP A 160 2.89 -7.90 7.94
CA ASP A 160 1.79 -7.86 8.90
C ASP A 160 1.94 -6.68 9.89
N ARG A 161 3.18 -6.27 10.22
CA ARG A 161 3.49 -5.05 10.98
C ARG A 161 2.97 -3.79 10.27
N VAL A 162 3.32 -3.60 9.00
CA VAL A 162 2.82 -2.47 8.19
C VAL A 162 1.30 -2.53 8.04
N PHE A 163 0.73 -3.71 7.79
CA PHE A 163 -0.71 -3.89 7.69
C PHE A 163 -1.44 -3.43 8.97
N ARG A 164 -0.91 -3.80 10.13
CA ARG A 164 -1.46 -3.45 11.45
C ARG A 164 -1.35 -1.98 11.78
N LEU A 165 -0.27 -1.35 11.35
CA LEU A 165 -0.06 0.08 11.53
C LEU A 165 -1.08 0.91 10.73
N ILE A 166 -1.33 0.55 9.48
CA ILE A 166 -2.21 1.33 8.58
C ILE A 166 -3.70 1.11 8.89
N LYS A 167 -4.13 -0.14 9.10
CA LYS A 167 -5.56 -0.46 9.29
C LYS A 167 -6.14 0.22 10.55
N GLN A 168 -7.44 0.54 10.56
CA GLN A 168 -8.09 1.00 11.78
C GLN A 168 -8.00 -0.03 12.94
N PRO A 169 -7.98 0.41 14.23
CA PRO A 169 -8.04 -0.50 15.38
C PRO A 169 -9.23 -1.47 15.24
N GLY A 170 -9.00 -2.76 15.51
CA GLY A 170 -10.03 -3.81 15.37
C GLY A 170 -10.43 -4.18 13.93
N ALA A 171 -10.07 -3.38 12.92
CA ALA A 171 -10.36 -3.69 11.52
C ALA A 171 -9.52 -4.90 11.03
N ARG A 172 -10.08 -5.63 10.06
CA ARG A 172 -9.44 -6.77 9.37
C ARG A 172 -8.97 -6.44 7.96
N THR A 173 -9.16 -5.21 7.53
CA THR A 173 -8.86 -4.72 6.18
C THR A 173 -8.47 -3.24 6.24
N ILE A 174 -7.73 -2.78 5.23
CA ILE A 174 -7.38 -1.37 5.04
C ILE A 174 -8.33 -0.76 3.99
N GLY A 175 -8.93 0.37 4.30
CA GLY A 175 -9.80 1.13 3.40
C GLY A 175 -9.08 2.27 2.68
N ARG A 176 -9.79 2.96 1.78
CA ARG A 176 -9.25 4.14 1.07
C ARG A 176 -8.77 5.23 2.03
N GLN A 177 -9.58 5.56 3.04
CA GLN A 177 -9.28 6.65 3.97
C GLN A 177 -8.00 6.41 4.78
N ASP A 178 -7.70 5.14 5.10
CA ASP A 178 -6.50 4.78 5.84
C ASP A 178 -5.22 5.14 5.04
N PHE A 179 -5.28 5.03 3.71
CA PHE A 179 -4.17 5.47 2.84
C PHE A 179 -4.15 6.98 2.64
N VAL A 180 -5.30 7.65 2.64
CA VAL A 180 -5.35 9.13 2.52
C VAL A 180 -4.56 9.76 3.66
N VAL A 181 -4.81 9.34 4.91
CA VAL A 181 -4.07 9.82 6.09
C VAL A 181 -2.56 9.58 5.96
N LEU A 182 -2.17 8.43 5.42
CA LEU A 182 -0.76 8.13 5.19
C LEU A 182 -0.12 9.02 4.11
N VAL A 183 -0.86 9.36 3.05
CA VAL A 183 -0.38 10.22 1.97
C VAL A 183 -0.36 11.69 2.37
N GLU A 184 -1.26 12.12 3.26
CA GLU A 184 -1.21 13.45 3.89
C GLU A 184 0.11 13.64 4.65
N GLU A 185 0.56 12.63 5.38
CA GLU A 185 1.87 12.66 6.04
C GLU A 185 3.03 12.70 5.03
N LEU A 186 2.93 11.96 3.93
CA LEU A 186 3.91 12.03 2.85
C LEU A 186 3.99 13.45 2.25
N LEU A 187 2.84 14.09 2.01
CA LEU A 187 2.76 15.46 1.47
C LEU A 187 3.45 16.49 2.38
N LEU A 188 3.42 16.30 3.70
CA LEU A 188 4.03 17.21 4.66
C LEU A 188 5.56 17.16 4.66
N PHE A 189 6.17 16.01 4.36
CA PHE A 189 7.60 15.81 4.56
C PHE A 189 8.39 15.55 3.28
N HIS A 190 7.76 15.08 2.20
CA HIS A 190 8.48 14.69 1.00
C HIS A 190 8.99 15.91 0.21
N PRO A 191 10.30 16.04 -0.07
CA PRO A 191 10.87 17.22 -0.73
C PRO A 191 10.29 17.44 -2.14
N GLY A 192 10.12 16.37 -2.91
CA GLY A 192 9.49 16.41 -4.23
C GLY A 192 8.00 16.79 -4.25
N LEU A 193 7.36 17.06 -3.11
CA LEU A 193 5.97 17.50 -3.01
C LEU A 193 5.81 18.86 -2.31
N GLN A 194 6.91 19.49 -1.86
CA GLN A 194 6.85 20.76 -1.11
C GLN A 194 6.14 21.89 -1.88
N PHE A 195 6.22 21.88 -3.21
CA PHE A 195 5.55 22.87 -4.05
C PHE A 195 4.02 22.82 -3.96
N LEU A 196 3.44 21.75 -3.38
CA LEU A 196 2.01 21.64 -3.12
C LEU A 196 1.58 22.26 -1.79
N SER A 197 2.50 22.74 -0.93
CA SER A 197 2.20 23.18 0.45
C SER A 197 1.04 24.18 0.55
N ASP A 198 0.97 25.09 -0.43
CA ASP A 198 0.01 26.20 -0.44
C ASP A 198 -1.26 25.88 -1.25
N HIS A 199 -1.40 24.63 -1.72
CA HIS A 199 -2.45 24.18 -2.63
C HIS A 199 -3.28 23.05 -2.03
N THR A 200 -4.04 23.34 -0.98
CA THR A 200 -4.86 22.36 -0.23
C THR A 200 -5.76 21.51 -1.14
N GLU A 201 -6.44 22.12 -2.12
CA GLU A 201 -7.28 21.38 -3.07
C GLU A 201 -6.48 20.34 -3.89
N PHE A 202 -5.25 20.67 -4.29
CA PHE A 202 -4.39 19.74 -5.02
C PHE A 202 -3.81 18.66 -4.10
N GLN A 203 -3.53 18.99 -2.84
CA GLN A 203 -3.11 18.00 -1.83
C GLN A 203 -4.19 16.93 -1.63
N GLU A 204 -5.44 17.35 -1.41
CA GLU A 204 -6.58 16.45 -1.23
C GLU A 204 -6.77 15.55 -2.46
N LYS A 205 -6.77 16.14 -3.66
CA LYS A 205 -6.93 15.39 -4.92
C LYS A 205 -5.76 14.44 -5.18
N TYR A 206 -4.53 14.83 -4.87
CA TYR A 206 -3.36 13.97 -4.98
C TYR A 206 -3.46 12.79 -4.01
N ALA A 207 -3.76 13.04 -2.72
CA ALA A 207 -3.90 11.99 -1.71
C ALA A 207 -4.99 10.97 -2.09
N LEU A 208 -6.16 11.45 -2.55
CA LEU A 208 -7.22 10.60 -3.06
C LEU A 208 -6.79 9.79 -4.29
N THR A 209 -6.03 10.39 -5.20
CA THR A 209 -5.55 9.72 -6.41
C THR A 209 -4.57 8.61 -6.07
N VAL A 210 -3.58 8.89 -5.21
CA VAL A 210 -2.59 7.89 -4.75
C VAL A 210 -3.30 6.74 -4.03
N ALA A 211 -4.19 7.02 -3.07
CA ALA A 211 -4.96 6.01 -2.36
C ALA A 211 -5.81 5.15 -3.32
N THR A 212 -6.40 5.77 -4.34
CA THR A 212 -7.18 5.08 -5.38
C THR A 212 -6.29 4.21 -6.26
N ARG A 213 -5.11 4.69 -6.67
CA ARG A 213 -4.12 3.90 -7.43
C ARG A 213 -3.62 2.70 -6.64
N ILE A 214 -3.41 2.84 -5.33
CA ILE A 214 -3.05 1.73 -4.43
C ILE A 214 -4.17 0.69 -4.43
N LEU A 215 -5.41 1.10 -4.20
CA LEU A 215 -6.56 0.19 -4.22
C LEU A 215 -6.72 -0.50 -5.59
N TYR A 216 -6.59 0.25 -6.68
CA TYR A 216 -6.72 -0.27 -8.05
C TYR A 216 -5.76 -1.43 -8.33
N THR A 217 -4.51 -1.31 -7.90
CA THR A 217 -3.48 -2.34 -8.17
C THR A 217 -3.47 -3.45 -7.12
N VAL A 218 -3.63 -3.12 -5.83
CA VAL A 218 -3.43 -4.08 -4.73
C VAL A 218 -4.72 -4.85 -4.40
N ASN A 219 -5.89 -4.22 -4.49
CA ASN A 219 -7.16 -4.86 -4.15
C ASN A 219 -7.69 -5.75 -5.29
N THR A 220 -7.00 -6.85 -5.55
CA THR A 220 -7.35 -7.82 -6.59
C THR A 220 -8.76 -8.40 -6.46
N SER A 221 -9.33 -8.41 -5.25
CA SER A 221 -10.71 -8.85 -4.99
C SER A 221 -11.78 -7.83 -5.39
N ARG A 222 -11.41 -6.57 -5.70
CA ARG A 222 -12.33 -5.47 -6.06
C ARG A 222 -13.42 -5.19 -5.01
N THR A 223 -13.11 -5.47 -3.75
CA THR A 223 -14.01 -5.24 -2.60
C THR A 223 -13.93 -3.80 -2.08
N GLY A 224 -12.98 -3.00 -2.57
CA GLY A 224 -12.67 -1.67 -2.07
C GLY A 224 -11.88 -1.67 -0.76
N ARG A 225 -11.44 -2.85 -0.28
CA ARG A 225 -10.77 -3.04 1.01
C ARG A 225 -9.62 -4.03 0.89
N ILE A 226 -8.41 -3.62 1.23
CA ILE A 226 -7.20 -4.46 1.14
C ILE A 226 -7.09 -5.37 2.35
N THR A 227 -6.96 -6.66 2.10
CA THR A 227 -6.65 -7.68 3.12
C THR A 227 -5.14 -7.83 3.32
N ALA A 228 -4.71 -8.36 4.48
CA ALA A 228 -3.30 -8.69 4.72
C ALA A 228 -2.71 -9.62 3.65
N ARG A 229 -3.54 -10.53 3.11
CA ARG A 229 -3.14 -11.44 2.03
C ARG A 229 -2.89 -10.72 0.70
N GLU A 230 -3.68 -9.71 0.37
CA GLU A 230 -3.49 -8.89 -0.82
C GLU A 230 -2.25 -8.01 -0.68
N LEU A 231 -2.08 -7.37 0.48
CA LEU A 231 -0.87 -6.58 0.77
C LEU A 231 0.41 -7.43 0.64
N ARG A 232 0.40 -8.65 1.19
CA ARG A 232 1.53 -9.59 1.09
C ARG A 232 1.89 -10.00 -0.34
N ARG A 233 0.96 -9.87 -1.28
CA ARG A 233 1.15 -10.26 -2.68
C ARG A 233 1.43 -9.07 -3.59
N SER A 234 1.48 -7.87 -3.05
CA SER A 234 1.76 -6.65 -3.81
C SER A 234 3.19 -6.17 -3.59
N ASN A 235 3.57 -5.17 -4.37
CA ASN A 235 4.81 -4.42 -4.27
C ASN A 235 4.65 -3.13 -3.45
N LEU A 236 3.60 -3.00 -2.63
CA LEU A 236 3.29 -1.73 -1.95
C LEU A 236 4.35 -1.37 -0.90
N LEU A 237 4.86 -2.35 -0.15
CA LEU A 237 5.91 -2.09 0.85
C LEU A 237 7.22 -1.63 0.20
N GLU A 238 7.58 -2.21 -0.94
CA GLU A 238 8.73 -1.76 -1.73
C GLU A 238 8.51 -0.32 -2.23
N ALA A 239 7.33 -0.01 -2.74
CA ALA A 239 6.99 1.34 -3.18
C ALA A 239 7.03 2.37 -2.03
N PHE A 240 6.66 1.97 -0.80
CA PHE A 240 6.79 2.84 0.37
C PHE A 240 8.25 3.12 0.74
N GLN A 241 9.17 2.17 0.55
CA GLN A 241 10.60 2.41 0.78
C GLN A 241 11.17 3.33 -0.31
N LEU A 242 10.84 3.04 -1.57
CA LEU A 242 11.30 3.85 -2.72
C LEU A 242 10.88 5.32 -2.60
N VAL A 243 9.66 5.58 -2.14
CA VAL A 243 9.17 6.98 -1.97
C VAL A 243 9.74 7.68 -0.74
N ASP A 244 10.31 6.96 0.22
CA ASP A 244 10.99 7.59 1.36
C ASP A 244 12.45 7.93 1.03
N GLU A 245 13.05 7.21 0.08
CA GLU A 245 14.46 7.34 -0.31
C GLU A 245 14.66 8.30 -1.50
N ASP A 246 13.77 8.31 -2.50
CA ASP A 246 13.94 9.12 -3.71
C ASP A 246 13.31 10.52 -3.54
N GLU A 247 14.15 11.55 -3.58
CA GLU A 247 13.69 12.94 -3.44
C GLU A 247 12.83 13.41 -4.64
N ASP A 248 12.98 12.78 -5.80
CA ASP A 248 12.15 13.05 -6.99
C ASP A 248 10.94 12.10 -7.03
N ILE A 249 9.80 12.64 -6.60
CA ILE A 249 8.52 11.92 -6.53
C ILE A 249 8.11 11.29 -7.87
N ASN A 250 8.57 11.83 -9.01
CA ASN A 250 8.17 11.35 -10.33
C ASN A 250 8.96 10.11 -10.79
N ARG A 251 10.14 9.87 -10.21
CA ARG A 251 10.89 8.62 -10.44
C ARG A 251 10.19 7.42 -9.82
N VAL A 252 9.44 7.64 -8.76
CA VAL A 252 8.59 6.62 -8.11
C VAL A 252 7.26 6.49 -8.86
N THR A 253 7.32 5.84 -10.02
CA THR A 253 6.16 5.63 -10.91
C THR A 253 5.06 4.77 -10.28
N LEU A 254 5.43 3.91 -9.31
CA LEU A 254 4.52 3.09 -8.53
C LEU A 254 3.74 3.98 -7.55
N TYR A 255 2.44 4.15 -7.82
CA TYR A 255 1.46 4.84 -6.97
C TYR A 255 1.64 6.36 -6.78
N PHE A 256 2.86 6.83 -6.55
CA PHE A 256 3.14 8.16 -5.99
C PHE A 256 3.51 9.24 -7.01
N SER A 257 3.93 8.90 -8.23
CA SER A 257 4.26 9.91 -9.26
C SER A 257 3.22 11.04 -9.38
N TYR A 258 3.69 12.27 -9.16
CA TYR A 258 2.89 13.49 -9.29
C TYR A 258 2.50 13.74 -10.75
N GLU A 259 3.39 13.48 -11.71
CA GLU A 259 3.08 13.57 -13.14
C GLU A 259 1.89 12.68 -13.53
N HIS A 260 1.83 11.45 -13.01
CA HIS A 260 0.69 10.57 -13.27
C HIS A 260 -0.61 11.16 -12.69
N PHE A 261 -0.55 11.73 -11.48
CA PHE A 261 -1.69 12.43 -10.90
C PHE A 261 -2.11 13.62 -11.78
N TYR A 262 -1.16 14.45 -12.20
CA TYR A 262 -1.43 15.66 -12.97
C TYR A 262 -2.10 15.34 -14.31
N VAL A 263 -1.63 14.31 -15.02
CA VAL A 263 -2.26 13.84 -16.27
C VAL A 263 -3.70 13.38 -16.02
N LEU A 264 -3.96 12.61 -14.96
CA LEU A 264 -5.32 12.17 -14.62
C LEU A 264 -6.22 13.36 -14.26
N TYR A 265 -5.69 14.30 -13.47
CA TYR A 265 -6.41 15.48 -13.05
C TYR A 265 -6.76 16.40 -14.22
N CYS A 266 -5.82 16.70 -15.11
CA CYS A 266 -6.09 17.49 -16.31
C CYS A 266 -7.19 16.86 -17.16
N ARG A 267 -7.18 15.53 -17.33
CA ARG A 267 -8.24 14.85 -18.07
C ARG A 267 -9.60 14.92 -17.39
N PHE A 268 -9.63 14.81 -16.06
CA PHE A 268 -10.87 15.01 -15.31
C PHE A 268 -11.37 16.46 -15.49
N TRP A 269 -10.50 17.44 -15.29
CA TRP A 269 -10.81 18.86 -15.37
C TRP A 269 -11.26 19.30 -16.78
N GLU A 270 -10.70 18.69 -17.83
CA GLU A 270 -11.15 18.90 -19.22
C GLU A 270 -12.59 18.39 -19.47
N LEU A 271 -13.04 17.39 -18.71
CA LEU A 271 -14.38 16.80 -18.86
C LEU A 271 -15.41 17.53 -18.00
N ASP A 272 -15.07 17.82 -16.74
CA ASP A 272 -15.90 18.52 -15.75
C ASP A 272 -15.96 20.03 -16.02
N THR A 273 -16.79 20.42 -17.00
CA THR A 273 -16.90 21.80 -17.49
C THR A 273 -17.65 22.75 -16.57
N ASP A 274 -18.52 22.22 -15.71
CA ASP A 274 -19.27 22.96 -14.70
C ASP A 274 -18.59 22.97 -13.33
N HIS A 275 -17.47 22.25 -13.20
CA HIS A 275 -16.61 22.24 -12.02
C HIS A 275 -17.34 21.79 -10.75
N ASP A 276 -18.25 20.83 -10.90
CA ASP A 276 -19.04 20.28 -9.79
C ASP A 276 -18.33 19.13 -9.07
N GLY A 277 -17.16 18.70 -9.57
CA GLY A 277 -16.37 17.60 -9.01
C GLY A 277 -16.91 16.22 -9.38
N ALA A 278 -17.82 16.14 -10.35
CA ALA A 278 -18.34 14.91 -10.92
C ALA A 278 -18.12 14.88 -12.46
N VAL A 279 -18.27 13.69 -13.03
CA VAL A 279 -18.27 13.52 -14.49
C VAL A 279 -19.62 12.93 -14.84
N SER A 280 -20.46 13.73 -15.49
CA SER A 280 -21.74 13.26 -15.98
C SER A 280 -21.55 12.31 -17.16
N ARG A 281 -22.64 11.64 -17.52
CA ARG A 281 -22.72 10.85 -18.76
C ARG A 281 -22.32 11.66 -19.98
N GLU A 282 -22.74 12.92 -20.04
CA GLU A 282 -22.52 13.81 -21.19
C GLU A 282 -21.06 14.24 -21.26
N ASP A 283 -20.42 14.46 -20.11
CA ASP A 283 -18.98 14.71 -20.01
C ASP A 283 -18.19 13.50 -20.49
N LEU A 284 -18.50 12.31 -19.97
CA LEU A 284 -17.79 11.08 -20.33
C LEU A 284 -17.94 10.74 -21.82
N MET A 285 -19.08 11.09 -22.45
CA MET A 285 -19.27 10.94 -23.89
C MET A 285 -18.29 11.77 -24.73
N ARG A 286 -17.74 12.88 -24.21
CA ARG A 286 -16.71 13.68 -24.92
C ARG A 286 -15.32 13.05 -24.83
N TYR A 287 -15.11 12.13 -23.89
CA TYR A 287 -13.81 11.52 -23.64
C TYR A 287 -13.21 10.88 -24.89
N GLY A 288 -11.92 11.15 -25.13
CA GLY A 288 -11.19 10.65 -26.28
C GLY A 288 -11.71 11.14 -27.64
N GLY A 289 -12.51 12.20 -27.68
CA GLY A 289 -13.16 12.68 -28.91
C GLY A 289 -14.33 11.78 -29.33
N HIS A 290 -15.21 11.44 -28.39
CA HIS A 290 -16.39 10.58 -28.62
C HIS A 290 -16.07 9.15 -29.07
N ARG A 291 -14.96 8.59 -28.57
CA ARG A 291 -14.55 7.21 -28.92
C ARG A 291 -15.30 6.13 -28.14
N LEU A 292 -15.87 6.47 -26.99
CA LEU A 292 -16.69 5.55 -26.22
C LEU A 292 -18.07 5.41 -26.85
N SER A 293 -18.52 4.18 -27.07
CA SER A 293 -19.90 3.93 -27.49
C SER A 293 -20.86 4.24 -26.35
N ARG A 294 -22.09 4.69 -26.67
CA ARG A 294 -23.14 4.94 -25.67
C ARG A 294 -23.35 3.76 -24.73
N ALA A 295 -23.34 2.53 -25.25
CA ALA A 295 -23.48 1.31 -24.46
C ALA A 295 -22.35 1.01 -23.46
N ILE A 296 -21.20 1.69 -23.54
CA ILE A 296 -20.12 1.60 -22.54
C ILE A 296 -20.29 2.66 -21.45
N VAL A 297 -20.93 3.78 -21.80
CA VAL A 297 -21.17 4.92 -20.90
C VAL A 297 -22.46 4.71 -20.10
N ASP A 298 -23.45 4.02 -20.68
CA ASP A 298 -24.71 3.59 -20.05
C ASP A 298 -24.49 2.42 -19.07
#